data_AF-A0A8H4W581-F1
#
_entry.id   AF-A0A8H4W581-F1
#
_cell.length_a   1.000
_cell.length_b   1.000
_cell.length_c   1.000
_cell.angle_alpha   90.00
_cell.angle_beta   90.00
_cell.angle_gamma   90.00
#
_symmetry.space_group_name_H-M   'P 1'
#
loop_
_entity.id
_entity.type
_entity.pdbx_description
1 polymer ?
#
loop_
_entity_poly.entity_id
_entity_poly.type
_entity_poly.pdbx_seq_one_letter_code
_entity_poly.pdbx_strand_id
1 'polypeptide(L)'
;MALTTFEPTSTNRCNISGDGDVYGPGIRLCYYLQWLSVILTPYLTPSSSHKHPDPRQHKYKYTNPDLSSIRITTLILTISIYTTTLITLTKTALLIPEYHIIYSLTLLLPLGYLSLPIPTLLSKPSSHPTKTTTKIQISTPTLITQCLLWILITLIQPPLWFLLADHGSIPNCNIYVFLVFGGVSIYSRTWRTVFKIGSVLSAVACLFTILKGGLWVWGRVCSRIDFEDESEGEVEKGGEGKDEMREKEVEEMNQVLRWPLTAFQLATGILAIAQTEMTIRINGIDVPASLATTGQMIPLVTGVATLLATVGQGVWSWVLLVRKRGEKVKKMKNSSGGSEDSELSKVV
;
A
#
# COMPACT_ATOMS: atom_id res chain seq x y z
N MET A 1 14.07 -25.55 -9.68
CA MET A 1 13.13 -25.32 -8.56
C MET A 1 13.87 -25.72 -7.31
N ALA A 2 14.40 -24.75 -6.58
CA ALA A 2 15.15 -25.02 -5.35
C ALA A 2 14.13 -25.36 -4.27
N LEU A 3 14.16 -26.60 -3.76
CA LEU A 3 13.39 -26.95 -2.57
C LEU A 3 14.21 -26.55 -1.34
N THR A 4 13.53 -26.09 -0.29
CA THR A 4 14.15 -25.89 1.02
C THR A 4 14.68 -27.22 1.52
N THR A 5 16.01 -27.33 1.65
CA THR A 5 16.70 -28.55 2.07
C THR A 5 17.38 -28.34 3.42
N PHE A 6 17.48 -29.45 4.16
CA PHE A 6 18.12 -29.51 5.47
C PHE A 6 19.33 -30.38 5.38
N GLU A 7 20.45 -29.85 5.85
CA GLU A 7 21.64 -30.64 6.10
C GLU A 7 21.94 -30.58 7.61
N PRO A 8 21.82 -31.71 8.33
CA PRO A 8 22.18 -31.74 9.74
C PRO A 8 23.69 -31.54 9.85
N THR A 9 24.11 -30.43 10.46
CA THR A 9 25.52 -30.24 10.81
C THR A 9 25.82 -30.86 12.17
N SER A 10 27.06 -31.29 12.39
CA SER A 10 27.52 -31.94 13.64
C SER A 10 27.43 -31.06 14.89
N THR A 11 27.01 -29.80 14.76
CA THR A 11 27.08 -28.76 15.79
C THR A 11 25.73 -28.10 16.10
N ASN A 12 24.68 -28.83 16.51
CA ASN A 12 23.39 -28.27 17.00
C ASN A 12 22.78 -27.10 16.17
N ARG A 13 23.21 -26.94 14.92
CA ARG A 13 22.84 -25.88 14.01
C ARG A 13 22.32 -26.55 12.77
N CYS A 14 21.16 -26.12 12.32
CA CYS A 14 20.59 -26.60 11.08
C CYS A 14 20.99 -25.62 10.00
N ASN A 15 21.63 -26.13 8.94
CA ASN A 15 21.76 -25.33 7.75
C ASN A 15 20.41 -25.36 7.03
N ILE A 16 19.78 -24.20 6.88
CA ILE A 16 18.50 -24.04 6.20
C ILE A 16 18.79 -23.37 4.86
N SER A 17 18.65 -24.11 3.76
CA SER A 17 18.73 -23.52 2.43
C SER A 17 17.36 -22.98 2.04
N GLY A 18 17.20 -21.67 1.94
CA GLY A 18 15.94 -21.02 1.58
C GLY A 18 15.69 -20.92 0.07
N ASP A 19 14.42 -20.70 -0.31
CA ASP A 19 14.05 -20.46 -1.71
C ASP A 19 14.32 -19.01 -2.15
N GLY A 20 15.39 -18.85 -2.93
CA GLY A 20 15.79 -17.57 -3.50
C GLY A 20 14.77 -16.96 -4.47
N ASP A 21 13.85 -17.74 -5.04
CA ASP A 21 12.82 -17.24 -5.96
C ASP A 21 11.56 -16.74 -5.24
N VAL A 22 11.49 -16.89 -3.91
CA VAL A 22 10.33 -16.46 -3.10
C VAL A 22 10.67 -15.26 -2.22
N TYR A 23 11.85 -15.28 -1.57
CA TYR A 23 12.29 -14.20 -0.68
C TYR A 23 13.79 -13.89 -0.84
N GLY A 24 14.33 -14.15 -2.04
CA GLY A 24 15.68 -13.75 -2.40
C GLY A 24 15.92 -12.25 -2.27
N PRO A 25 17.21 -11.83 -2.28
CA PRO A 25 17.60 -10.43 -2.12
C PRO A 25 16.94 -9.50 -3.15
N GLY A 26 16.80 -9.91 -4.41
CA GLY A 26 16.13 -9.10 -5.43
C GLY A 26 14.64 -8.85 -5.14
N ILE A 27 13.93 -9.86 -4.63
CA ILE A 27 12.51 -9.76 -4.24
C ILE A 27 12.36 -8.86 -3.01
N ARG A 28 13.19 -9.09 -1.97
CA ARG A 28 13.18 -8.28 -0.75
C ARG A 28 13.43 -6.80 -1.05
N LEU A 29 14.49 -6.50 -1.81
CA LEU A 29 14.79 -5.13 -2.25
C LEU A 29 13.66 -4.52 -3.06
N CYS A 30 13.00 -5.29 -3.94
CA CYS A 30 11.83 -4.81 -4.66
C CYS A 30 10.73 -4.30 -3.71
N TYR A 31 10.33 -5.11 -2.72
CA TYR A 31 9.32 -4.71 -1.74
C TYR A 31 9.75 -3.48 -0.94
N TYR A 32 11.02 -3.40 -0.52
CA TYR A 32 11.54 -2.27 0.24
C TYR A 32 11.50 -0.97 -0.57
N LEU A 33 11.90 -1.02 -1.84
CA LEU A 33 11.87 0.12 -2.75
C LEU A 33 10.43 0.54 -3.09
N GLN A 34 9.53 -0.41 -3.31
CA GLN A 34 8.11 -0.12 -3.53
C GLN A 34 7.46 0.50 -2.30
N TRP A 35 7.76 0.00 -1.10
CA TRP A 35 7.30 0.58 0.16
C TRP A 35 7.77 2.02 0.31
N LEU A 36 9.06 2.28 0.11
CA LEU A 36 9.61 3.62 0.15
C LEU A 36 8.96 4.55 -0.89
N SER A 37 8.71 4.05 -2.09
CA SER A 37 8.05 4.80 -3.17
C SER A 37 6.65 5.30 -2.75
N VAL A 38 5.85 4.45 -2.09
CA VAL A 38 4.53 4.88 -1.62
C VAL A 38 4.61 5.87 -0.46
N ILE A 39 5.57 5.72 0.45
CA ILE A 39 5.79 6.71 1.52
C ILE A 39 6.18 8.07 0.92
N LEU A 40 7.04 8.10 -0.09
CA LEU A 40 7.53 9.33 -0.71
C LEU A 40 6.50 10.02 -1.60
N THR A 41 5.63 9.26 -2.28
CA THR A 41 4.70 9.79 -3.29
C THR A 41 3.87 10.98 -2.78
N PRO A 42 3.18 10.91 -1.62
CA PRO A 42 2.41 12.04 -1.10
C PRO A 42 3.23 13.32 -0.87
N TYR A 43 4.52 13.20 -0.52
CA TYR A 43 5.38 14.34 -0.21
C TYR A 43 6.02 14.95 -1.45
N LEU A 44 6.32 14.12 -2.45
CA LEU A 44 6.96 14.54 -3.69
C LEU A 44 5.99 15.16 -4.69
N THR A 45 4.74 14.69 -4.71
CA THR A 45 3.67 15.25 -5.54
C THR A 45 2.62 15.89 -4.63
N PRO A 46 2.90 17.08 -4.05
CA PRO A 46 1.89 17.78 -3.27
C PRO A 46 0.68 17.99 -4.16
N SER A 47 -0.47 17.46 -3.72
CA SER A 47 -1.74 17.64 -4.39
C SER A 47 -1.91 19.14 -4.60
N SER A 48 -1.79 19.60 -5.85
CA SER A 48 -2.08 20.98 -6.21
C SER A 48 -3.60 21.12 -6.24
N SER A 49 -4.21 20.91 -5.08
CA SER A 49 -5.60 21.15 -4.81
C SER A 49 -5.82 22.65 -4.98
N HIS A 50 -6.77 23.00 -5.84
CA HIS A 50 -7.43 24.30 -5.85
C HIS A 50 -6.55 25.54 -6.14
N LYS A 51 -6.34 25.77 -7.43
CA LYS A 51 -6.81 27.07 -7.97
C LYS A 51 -7.68 26.80 -9.17
N HIS A 52 -8.90 27.33 -9.09
CA HIS A 52 -9.98 27.34 -10.07
C HIS A 52 -9.52 26.85 -11.45
N PRO A 53 -10.02 25.69 -11.95
CA PRO A 53 -9.71 25.27 -13.30
C PRO A 53 -10.13 26.41 -14.22
N ASP A 54 -9.16 27.07 -14.83
CA ASP A 54 -9.42 27.95 -15.94
C ASP A 54 -10.11 27.07 -17.00
N PRO A 55 -11.37 27.34 -17.38
CA PRO A 55 -12.11 26.50 -18.32
C PRO A 55 -11.40 26.37 -19.68
N ARG A 56 -10.37 27.20 -19.94
CA ARG A 56 -9.54 27.12 -21.14
C ARG A 56 -8.35 26.15 -21.04
N GLN A 57 -8.03 25.60 -19.86
CA GLN A 57 -6.90 24.67 -19.65
C GLN A 57 -7.28 23.18 -19.70
N HIS A 58 -8.41 22.83 -20.32
CA HIS A 58 -8.94 21.46 -20.40
C HIS A 58 -8.05 20.42 -21.13
N LYS A 59 -6.91 20.80 -21.74
CA LYS A 59 -6.23 19.92 -22.72
C LYS A 59 -5.04 19.10 -22.20
N TYR A 60 -4.56 19.34 -20.98
CA TYR A 60 -3.50 18.52 -20.41
C TYR A 60 -3.99 17.86 -19.13
N LYS A 61 -4.63 16.69 -19.29
CA LYS A 61 -4.89 15.76 -18.19
C LYS A 61 -3.53 15.24 -17.74
N TYR A 62 -2.88 15.98 -16.85
CA TYR A 62 -1.66 15.55 -16.21
C TYR A 62 -2.06 14.37 -15.32
N THR A 63 -1.88 13.16 -15.83
CA THR A 63 -2.06 11.94 -15.06
C THR A 63 -1.02 12.00 -13.97
N ASN A 64 -1.45 12.33 -12.74
CA ASN A 64 -0.60 12.11 -11.58
C ASN A 64 -0.06 10.68 -11.68
N PRO A 65 1.19 10.40 -11.24
CA PRO A 65 1.60 9.04 -10.95
C PRO A 65 0.44 8.31 -10.33
N ASP A 66 -0.06 7.37 -11.10
CA ASP A 66 -1.21 6.62 -10.70
C ASP A 66 -0.68 5.76 -9.56
N LEU A 67 -0.92 6.17 -8.31
CA LEU A 67 -0.63 5.37 -7.12
C LEU A 67 -1.25 3.97 -7.30
N SER A 68 -2.30 3.87 -8.11
CA SER A 68 -2.85 2.65 -8.69
C SER A 68 -1.81 1.79 -9.42
N SER A 69 -0.92 2.35 -10.25
CA SER A 69 0.15 1.59 -10.94
C SER A 69 1.11 0.91 -9.96
N ILE A 70 1.62 1.66 -8.97
CA ILE A 70 2.50 1.11 -7.91
C ILE A 70 1.76 -0.03 -7.18
N ARG A 71 0.50 0.22 -6.78
CA ARG A 71 -0.33 -0.77 -6.08
C ARG A 71 -0.59 -2.01 -6.94
N ILE A 72 -0.92 -1.86 -8.22
CA ILE A 72 -1.17 -2.98 -9.14
C ILE A 72 0.10 -3.83 -9.29
N THR A 73 1.25 -3.19 -9.49
CA THR A 73 2.52 -3.91 -9.63
C THR A 73 2.87 -4.67 -8.36
N THR A 74 2.70 -4.06 -7.17
CA THR A 74 2.92 -4.76 -5.90
C THR A 74 1.92 -5.90 -5.70
N LEU A 75 0.67 -5.74 -6.08
CA LEU A 75 -0.35 -6.80 -6.00
C LEU A 75 -0.02 -7.98 -6.90
N ILE A 76 0.39 -7.74 -8.15
CA ILE A 76 0.79 -8.80 -9.09
C ILE A 76 1.98 -9.58 -8.53
N LEU A 77 3.00 -8.87 -8.04
CA LEU A 77 4.18 -9.50 -7.43
C LEU A 77 3.77 -10.35 -6.21
N THR A 78 2.87 -9.83 -5.39
CA THR A 78 2.41 -10.51 -4.18
C THR A 78 1.61 -11.76 -4.49
N ILE A 79 0.70 -11.70 -5.47
CA ILE A 79 -0.03 -12.89 -5.94
C ILE A 79 0.95 -13.92 -6.46
N SER A 80 1.91 -13.52 -7.29
CA SER A 80 2.94 -14.43 -7.83
C SER A 80 3.70 -15.15 -6.72
N ILE A 81 4.17 -14.41 -5.71
CA ILE A 81 4.92 -14.97 -4.58
C ILE A 81 4.05 -15.92 -3.76
N TYR A 82 2.80 -15.55 -3.47
CA TYR A 82 1.90 -16.44 -2.74
C TYR A 82 1.53 -17.69 -3.52
N THR A 83 1.32 -17.59 -4.83
CA THR A 83 1.07 -18.76 -5.68
C THR A 83 2.28 -19.70 -5.67
N THR A 84 3.50 -19.18 -5.86
CA THR A 84 4.73 -19.99 -5.77
C THR A 84 4.86 -20.61 -4.38
N THR A 85 4.64 -19.82 -3.33
CA THR A 85 4.67 -20.29 -1.94
C THR A 85 3.71 -21.44 -1.75
N LEU A 86 2.43 -21.28 -2.12
CA LEU A 86 1.38 -22.30 -2.04
C LEU A 86 1.76 -23.59 -2.76
N ILE A 87 2.33 -23.48 -3.97
CA ILE A 87 2.82 -24.65 -4.72
C ILE A 87 3.96 -25.33 -3.93
N THR A 88 4.90 -24.56 -3.38
CA THR A 88 5.99 -25.09 -2.57
C THR A 88 5.49 -25.72 -1.26
N LEU A 89 4.43 -25.18 -0.65
CA LEU A 89 3.80 -25.74 0.55
C LEU A 89 3.25 -27.15 0.32
N THR A 90 2.74 -27.44 -0.90
CA THR A 90 2.26 -28.78 -1.23
C THR A 90 3.38 -29.82 -1.34
N LYS A 91 4.63 -29.38 -1.47
CA LYS A 91 5.78 -30.25 -1.79
C LYS A 91 6.80 -30.37 -0.66
N THR A 92 6.86 -29.40 0.24
CA THR A 92 7.96 -29.28 1.22
C THR A 92 7.46 -29.06 2.64
N ALA A 93 8.33 -29.38 3.61
CA ALA A 93 7.95 -29.49 5.01
C ALA A 93 8.31 -28.25 5.86
N LEU A 94 9.18 -27.34 5.42
CA LEU A 94 9.63 -26.24 6.29
C LEU A 94 8.96 -24.89 5.98
N LEU A 95 7.72 -24.77 6.44
CA LEU A 95 6.86 -23.65 6.07
C LEU A 95 6.98 -22.39 6.92
N ILE A 96 7.20 -22.52 8.23
CA ILE A 96 6.86 -21.42 9.15
C ILE A 96 7.76 -20.19 9.02
N PRO A 97 9.12 -20.29 9.08
CA PRO A 97 9.96 -19.10 8.98
C PRO A 97 9.85 -18.44 7.60
N GLU A 98 9.75 -19.25 6.53
CA GLU A 98 9.55 -18.76 5.17
C GLU A 98 8.20 -18.03 5.03
N TYR A 99 7.11 -18.67 5.49
CA TYR A 99 5.80 -18.04 5.52
C TYR A 99 5.81 -16.75 6.33
N HIS A 100 6.53 -16.69 7.46
CA HIS A 100 6.64 -15.48 8.27
C HIS A 100 7.38 -14.36 7.53
N ILE A 101 8.46 -14.68 6.80
CA ILE A 101 9.18 -13.74 5.94
C ILE A 101 8.24 -13.22 4.85
N ILE A 102 7.56 -14.13 4.15
CA ILE A 102 6.65 -13.77 3.05
C ILE A 102 5.50 -12.92 3.58
N TYR A 103 4.88 -13.31 4.70
CA TYR A 103 3.83 -12.56 5.38
C TYR A 103 4.30 -11.15 5.76
N SER A 104 5.53 -11.02 6.26
CA SER A 104 6.11 -9.72 6.60
C SER A 104 6.30 -8.84 5.36
N LEU A 105 6.83 -9.40 4.28
CA LEU A 105 7.07 -8.69 3.01
C LEU A 105 5.79 -8.29 2.29
N THR A 106 4.77 -9.13 2.32
CA THR A 106 3.58 -9.02 1.46
C THR A 106 2.35 -8.47 2.17
N LEU A 107 2.30 -8.57 3.50
CA LEU A 107 1.18 -8.07 4.29
C LEU A 107 1.57 -6.91 5.21
N LEU A 108 2.61 -7.06 6.03
CA LEU A 108 3.00 -6.03 6.99
C LEU A 108 3.63 -4.81 6.30
N LEU A 109 4.52 -5.04 5.34
CA LEU A 109 5.13 -3.96 4.56
C LEU A 109 4.09 -3.19 3.72
N PRO A 110 3.18 -3.88 2.99
CA PRO A 110 2.13 -3.25 2.21
C PRO A 110 0.93 -2.76 3.03
N LEU A 111 0.88 -3.07 4.33
CA LEU A 111 -0.20 -2.62 5.24
C LEU A 111 -0.33 -1.10 5.19
N GLY A 112 0.78 -0.39 4.97
CA GLY A 112 0.74 1.05 4.79
C GLY A 112 0.03 1.52 3.51
N TYR A 113 -0.03 0.71 2.45
CA TYR A 113 -0.74 1.06 1.23
C TYR A 113 -2.26 1.08 1.39
N LEU A 114 -2.77 0.40 2.43
CA LEU A 114 -4.16 0.41 2.89
C LEU A 114 -4.49 1.70 3.64
N SER A 115 -3.91 2.85 3.25
CA SER A 115 -4.52 4.14 3.52
C SER A 115 -5.87 4.20 2.81
N LEU A 116 -6.84 3.47 3.38
CA LEU A 116 -8.25 3.67 3.16
C LEU A 116 -8.46 5.16 3.39
N PRO A 117 -9.22 5.85 2.54
CA PRO A 117 -9.64 7.20 2.84
C PRO A 117 -10.52 7.14 4.09
N ILE A 118 -9.91 7.19 5.27
CA ILE A 118 -10.54 7.24 6.58
C ILE A 118 -11.66 8.31 6.60
N PRO A 119 -11.51 9.48 5.93
CA PRO A 119 -12.59 10.46 5.86
C PRO A 119 -13.89 9.90 5.25
N THR A 120 -13.82 8.98 4.27
CA THR A 120 -15.03 8.40 3.65
C THR A 120 -15.75 7.39 4.54
N LEU A 121 -15.02 6.71 5.44
CA LEU A 121 -15.63 5.77 6.39
C LEU A 121 -16.29 6.50 7.57
N LEU A 122 -15.77 7.67 7.94
CA LEU A 122 -16.27 8.46 9.06
C LEU A 122 -17.27 9.54 8.63
N SER A 123 -17.31 9.93 7.35
CA SER A 123 -18.32 10.86 6.84
C SER A 123 -19.69 10.21 6.92
N LYS A 124 -20.55 10.68 7.83
CA LYS A 124 -21.97 10.33 7.83
C LYS A 124 -22.52 10.58 6.41
N PRO A 125 -23.34 9.66 5.87
CA PRO A 125 -24.03 9.91 4.62
C PRO A 125 -24.81 11.22 4.75
N SER A 126 -24.37 12.25 4.02
CA SER A 126 -25.07 13.53 3.95
C SER A 126 -26.44 13.27 3.32
N SER A 127 -27.51 13.73 3.96
CA SER A 127 -28.89 13.57 3.47
C SER A 127 -29.17 14.33 2.18
N HIS A 128 -28.31 15.29 1.81
CA HIS A 128 -28.42 16.01 0.55
C HIS A 128 -27.40 15.50 -0.48
N PRO A 129 -27.87 14.96 -1.64
CA PRO A 129 -27.02 14.60 -2.77
C PRO A 129 -26.59 15.87 -3.50
N THR A 130 -25.54 16.55 -3.02
CA THR A 130 -24.91 17.61 -3.80
C THR A 130 -24.22 16.98 -5.02
N LYS A 131 -24.55 17.48 -6.22
CA LYS A 131 -24.17 16.90 -7.54
C LYS A 131 -22.66 16.90 -7.83
N THR A 132 -21.84 17.49 -6.97
CA THR A 132 -20.38 17.57 -7.07
C THR A 132 -19.70 16.72 -6.00
N THR A 133 -20.05 15.44 -5.93
CA THR A 133 -19.23 14.48 -5.18
C THR A 133 -17.93 14.24 -5.93
N THR A 134 -16.84 14.80 -5.41
CA THR A 134 -15.46 14.47 -5.81
C THR A 134 -15.26 12.99 -5.56
N LYS A 135 -15.55 12.17 -6.57
CA LYS A 135 -15.41 10.72 -6.51
C LYS A 135 -13.93 10.44 -6.32
N ILE A 136 -13.54 10.07 -5.09
CA ILE A 136 -12.27 9.40 -4.84
C ILE A 136 -12.34 8.10 -5.64
N GLN A 137 -11.79 8.12 -6.86
CA GLN A 137 -11.66 6.94 -7.71
C GLN A 137 -10.57 6.06 -7.13
N ILE A 138 -10.86 5.37 -6.02
CA ILE A 138 -10.16 4.11 -5.78
C ILE A 138 -10.55 3.22 -6.96
N SER A 139 -9.55 2.78 -7.72
CA SER A 139 -9.76 1.79 -8.76
C SER A 139 -10.38 0.55 -8.12
N THR A 140 -11.65 0.30 -8.39
CA THR A 140 -12.40 -0.89 -7.96
C THR A 140 -11.59 -2.18 -8.10
N PRO A 141 -10.88 -2.45 -9.21
CA PRO A 141 -10.07 -3.66 -9.32
C PRO A 141 -8.95 -3.73 -8.28
N THR A 142 -8.26 -2.62 -7.96
CA THR A 142 -7.20 -2.63 -6.93
C THR A 142 -7.76 -3.02 -5.56
N LEU A 143 -8.95 -2.52 -5.21
CA LEU A 143 -9.61 -2.89 -3.95
C LEU A 143 -10.02 -4.37 -3.95
N ILE A 144 -10.62 -4.85 -5.03
CA ILE A 144 -11.02 -6.25 -5.18
C ILE A 144 -9.81 -7.17 -5.05
N THR A 145 -8.74 -6.90 -5.80
CA THR A 145 -7.51 -7.71 -5.77
C THR A 145 -6.86 -7.71 -4.39
N GLN A 146 -6.84 -6.57 -3.69
CA GLN A 146 -6.35 -6.51 -2.31
C GLN A 146 -7.22 -7.34 -1.37
N CYS A 147 -8.55 -7.26 -1.48
CA CYS A 147 -9.46 -8.09 -0.69
C CYS A 147 -9.25 -9.59 -0.96
N LEU A 148 -9.15 -9.99 -2.23
CA LEU A 148 -8.88 -11.39 -2.61
C LEU A 148 -7.57 -11.90 -2.02
N LEU A 149 -6.53 -11.07 -2.03
CA LEU A 149 -5.25 -11.40 -1.42
C LEU A 149 -5.40 -11.58 0.11
N TRP A 150 -6.09 -10.68 0.80
CA TRP A 150 -6.38 -10.82 2.23
C TRP A 150 -7.14 -12.10 2.57
N ILE A 151 -8.14 -12.44 1.74
CA ILE A 151 -8.91 -13.68 1.89
C ILE A 151 -7.98 -14.88 1.76
N LEU A 152 -7.16 -14.92 0.70
CA LEU A 152 -6.20 -16.00 0.47
C LEU A 152 -5.25 -16.20 1.66
N ILE A 153 -4.66 -15.10 2.14
CA ILE A 153 -3.71 -15.10 3.27
C ILE A 153 -4.40 -15.52 4.57
N THR A 154 -5.68 -15.20 4.74
CA THR A 154 -6.41 -15.58 5.94
C THR A 154 -6.80 -17.05 5.92
N LEU A 155 -7.27 -17.54 4.77
CA LEU A 155 -7.70 -18.94 4.62
C LEU A 155 -6.54 -19.94 4.74
N ILE A 156 -5.32 -19.55 4.38
CA ILE A 156 -4.13 -20.42 4.51
C ILE A 156 -3.63 -20.54 5.96
N GLN A 157 -3.94 -19.58 6.85
CA GLN A 157 -3.38 -19.57 8.20
C GLN A 157 -3.82 -20.76 9.07
N PRO A 158 -5.10 -21.15 9.13
CA PRO A 158 -5.49 -22.28 9.99
C PRO A 158 -4.83 -23.61 9.57
N PRO A 159 -4.87 -24.04 8.29
CA PRO A 159 -4.17 -25.26 7.89
C PRO A 159 -2.66 -25.20 8.18
N LEU A 160 -2.05 -24.03 7.96
CA LEU A 160 -0.64 -23.80 8.26
C LEU A 160 -0.32 -24.09 9.73
N TRP A 161 -1.07 -23.51 10.67
CA TRP A 161 -0.75 -23.61 12.09
C TRP A 161 -1.25 -24.91 12.75
N PHE A 162 -2.33 -25.50 12.26
CA PHE A 162 -2.89 -26.73 12.82
C PHE A 162 -2.28 -28.00 12.25
N LEU A 163 -1.96 -28.02 10.96
CA LEU A 163 -1.52 -29.24 10.26
C LEU A 163 -0.04 -29.17 9.89
N LEU A 164 0.40 -28.04 9.33
CA LEU A 164 1.73 -27.94 8.72
C LEU A 164 2.82 -27.46 9.69
N ALA A 165 2.47 -26.95 10.87
CA ALA A 165 3.44 -26.38 11.79
C ALA A 165 4.41 -27.41 12.41
N ASP A 166 4.03 -28.69 12.40
CA ASP A 166 4.84 -29.81 12.89
C ASP A 166 5.51 -30.59 11.75
N HIS A 167 5.04 -30.40 10.51
CA HIS A 167 5.72 -30.94 9.34
C HIS A 167 7.11 -30.31 9.25
N GLY A 168 8.11 -31.15 8.97
CA GLY A 168 9.49 -30.69 8.81
C GLY A 168 10.19 -30.31 10.11
N SER A 169 9.61 -30.61 11.28
CA SER A 169 10.35 -30.49 12.54
C SER A 169 11.50 -31.50 12.58
N ILE A 170 12.69 -31.01 12.91
CA ILE A 170 13.89 -31.83 13.04
C ILE A 170 14.25 -31.86 14.53
N PRO A 171 14.42 -33.04 15.14
CA PRO A 171 14.84 -33.12 16.54
C PRO A 171 16.19 -32.41 16.72
N ASN A 172 16.32 -31.64 17.81
CA ASN A 172 17.49 -30.81 18.13
C ASN A 172 17.74 -29.61 17.20
N CYS A 173 16.76 -29.28 16.35
CA CYS A 173 16.80 -28.10 15.50
C CYS A 173 15.84 -27.02 16.02
N ASN A 174 16.37 -26.00 16.72
CA ASN A 174 15.55 -24.89 17.17
C ASN A 174 15.53 -23.78 16.12
N ILE A 175 14.34 -23.53 15.56
CA ILE A 175 14.09 -22.46 14.61
C ILE A 175 13.42 -21.30 15.36
N TYR A 176 13.90 -20.09 15.11
CA TYR A 176 13.44 -18.89 15.79
C TYR A 176 12.78 -17.93 14.79
N VAL A 177 11.75 -17.22 15.22
CA VAL A 177 11.20 -16.09 14.45
C VAL A 177 11.50 -14.83 15.23
N PHE A 178 12.00 -13.79 14.55
CA PHE A 178 12.25 -12.52 15.21
C PHE A 178 10.95 -11.74 15.40
N LEU A 179 10.57 -11.55 16.66
CA LEU A 179 9.56 -10.56 17.04
C LEU A 179 10.27 -9.33 17.60
N VAL A 180 9.58 -8.19 17.60
CA VAL A 180 10.02 -6.84 18.03
C VAL A 180 11.23 -6.78 18.98
N PHE A 181 11.30 -7.63 20.02
CA PHE A 181 12.34 -7.62 21.05
C PHE A 181 13.26 -8.86 21.11
N GLY A 182 13.06 -9.88 20.27
CA GLY A 182 13.90 -11.08 20.31
C GLY A 182 13.40 -12.26 19.47
N GLY A 183 14.27 -13.26 19.33
CA GLY A 183 13.94 -14.52 18.67
C GLY A 183 13.05 -15.41 19.54
N VAL A 184 11.88 -15.80 19.03
CA VAL A 184 10.96 -16.73 19.68
C VAL A 184 11.00 -18.05 18.95
N SER A 185 11.22 -19.16 19.68
CA SER A 185 11.19 -20.49 19.07
C SER A 185 9.80 -20.81 18.53
N ILE A 186 9.71 -21.24 17.27
CA ILE A 186 8.45 -21.64 16.63
C ILE A 186 7.82 -22.86 17.29
N TYR A 187 8.62 -23.62 18.04
CA TYR A 187 8.20 -24.82 18.77
C TYR A 187 7.65 -24.50 20.17
N SER A 188 7.76 -23.24 20.61
CA SER A 188 7.18 -22.81 21.89
C SER A 188 5.66 -23.02 21.90
N ARG A 189 5.17 -23.70 22.95
CA ARG A 189 3.73 -23.98 23.13
C ARG A 189 2.89 -22.72 23.16
N THR A 190 3.41 -21.66 23.77
CA THR A 190 2.72 -20.36 23.86
C THR A 190 2.59 -19.72 22.47
N TRP A 191 3.69 -19.69 21.72
CA TRP A 191 3.71 -19.14 20.35
C TRP A 191 2.70 -19.84 19.45
N ARG A 192 2.73 -21.18 19.42
CA ARG A 192 1.82 -21.99 18.61
C ARG A 192 0.36 -21.78 18.99
N THR A 193 0.06 -21.73 20.29
CA THR A 193 -1.30 -21.49 20.78
C THR A 193 -1.82 -20.12 20.33
N VAL A 194 -1.00 -19.07 20.45
CA VAL A 194 -1.37 -17.72 20.01
C VAL A 194 -1.68 -17.67 18.52
N PHE A 195 -0.83 -18.26 17.67
CA PHE A 195 -1.06 -18.24 16.23
C PHE A 195 -2.22 -19.15 15.77
N LYS A 196 -2.44 -20.29 16.44
CA LYS A 196 -3.63 -21.11 16.21
C LYS A 196 -4.90 -20.31 16.50
N ILE A 197 -5.00 -19.68 17.66
CA ILE A 197 -6.15 -18.84 18.03
C ILE A 197 -6.29 -17.67 17.06
N GLY A 198 -5.19 -16.96 16.78
CA GLY A 198 -5.16 -15.83 15.85
C GLY A 198 -5.63 -16.20 14.45
N SER A 199 -5.26 -17.38 13.94
CA SER A 199 -5.69 -17.87 12.63
C SER A 199 -7.19 -18.15 12.53
N VAL A 200 -7.80 -18.65 13.61
CA VAL A 200 -9.24 -18.89 13.67
C VAL A 200 -9.99 -17.56 13.75
N LEU A 201 -9.52 -16.64 14.60
CA LEU A 201 -10.11 -15.30 14.72
C LEU A 201 -10.02 -14.52 13.41
N SER A 202 -8.88 -14.59 12.72
CA SER A 202 -8.70 -13.92 11.43
C SER A 202 -9.63 -14.49 10.37
N ALA A 203 -9.78 -15.83 10.29
CA ALA A 203 -10.72 -16.49 9.38
C ALA A 203 -12.17 -16.08 9.62
N VAL A 204 -12.60 -16.03 10.88
CA VAL A 204 -13.94 -15.56 11.27
C VAL A 204 -14.13 -14.10 10.89
N ALA A 205 -13.17 -13.22 11.20
CA ALA A 205 -13.23 -11.81 10.82
C ALA A 205 -13.33 -11.63 9.29
N CYS A 206 -12.55 -12.39 8.54
CA CYS A 206 -12.59 -12.40 7.08
C CYS A 206 -13.98 -12.80 6.56
N LEU A 207 -14.59 -13.86 7.11
CA LEU A 207 -15.94 -14.26 6.75
C LEU A 207 -16.96 -13.14 7.00
N PHE A 208 -16.90 -12.48 8.16
CA PHE A 208 -17.76 -11.33 8.46
C PHE A 208 -17.56 -10.16 7.49
N THR A 209 -16.32 -9.86 7.10
CA THR A 209 -16.05 -8.79 6.12
C THR A 209 -16.59 -9.12 4.73
N ILE A 210 -16.49 -10.38 4.28
CA ILE A 210 -17.08 -10.85 3.02
C ILE A 210 -18.60 -10.71 3.07
N LEU A 211 -19.24 -11.17 4.16
CA LEU A 211 -20.70 -11.10 4.29
C LEU A 211 -21.20 -9.66 4.30
N LYS A 212 -20.57 -8.77 5.08
CA LYS A 212 -20.95 -7.34 5.09
C LYS A 212 -20.68 -6.66 3.76
N GLY A 213 -19.55 -6.95 3.12
CA GLY A 213 -19.21 -6.42 1.79
C GLY A 213 -20.22 -6.89 0.73
N GLY A 214 -20.57 -8.17 0.73
CA GLY A 214 -21.57 -8.76 -0.16
C GLY A 214 -22.96 -8.14 0.03
N LEU A 215 -23.43 -8.01 1.27
CA LEU A 215 -24.69 -7.35 1.60
C LEU A 215 -24.70 -5.87 1.16
N TRP A 216 -23.58 -5.15 1.33
CA TRP A 216 -23.46 -3.77 0.89
C TRP A 216 -23.52 -3.63 -0.64
N VAL A 217 -22.80 -4.48 -1.37
CA VAL A 217 -22.84 -4.51 -2.84
C VAL A 217 -24.25 -4.88 -3.32
N TRP A 218 -24.86 -5.90 -2.71
CA TRP A 218 -26.23 -6.32 -3.02
C TRP A 218 -27.24 -5.17 -2.85
N GLY A 219 -27.21 -4.49 -1.69
CA GLY A 219 -28.09 -3.35 -1.44
C GLY A 219 -27.89 -2.20 -2.44
N ARG A 220 -26.65 -1.94 -2.87
CA ARG A 220 -26.35 -0.94 -3.91
C ARG A 220 -26.91 -1.35 -5.27
N VAL A 221 -26.80 -2.63 -5.65
CA VAL A 221 -27.37 -3.15 -6.89
C VAL A 221 -28.89 -3.05 -6.87
N CYS A 222 -29.55 -3.48 -5.80
CA CYS A 222 -31.00 -3.36 -5.64
C CYS A 222 -31.46 -1.90 -5.68
N SER A 223 -30.80 -0.99 -4.94
CA SER A 223 -31.19 0.43 -4.89
C SER A 223 -31.07 1.16 -6.24
N ARG A 224 -30.24 0.68 -7.17
CA ARG A 224 -30.13 1.27 -8.51
C ARG A 224 -31.30 0.90 -9.42
N ILE A 225 -31.98 -0.21 -9.11
CA ILE A 225 -33.15 -0.65 -9.88
C ILE A 225 -34.36 0.23 -9.53
N ASP A 226 -34.42 0.79 -8.32
CA ASP A 226 -35.59 1.55 -7.84
C ASP A 226 -35.51 3.07 -8.11
N PHE A 227 -34.39 3.62 -8.58
CA PHE A 227 -34.15 5.08 -8.62
C PHE A 227 -34.22 5.72 -10.02
N GLU A 228 -34.72 5.00 -11.03
CA GLU A 228 -34.78 5.51 -12.41
C GLU A 228 -36.01 6.40 -12.72
N ASP A 229 -36.95 6.60 -11.78
CA ASP A 229 -38.28 7.12 -12.15
C ASP A 229 -38.68 8.52 -11.64
N GLU A 230 -37.91 9.24 -10.81
CA GLU A 230 -38.50 10.45 -10.18
C GLU A 230 -37.50 11.54 -9.73
N SER A 231 -36.73 12.16 -10.63
CA SER A 231 -36.05 13.42 -10.28
C SER A 231 -35.80 14.39 -11.46
N GLU A 232 -36.87 14.79 -12.13
CA GLU A 232 -36.88 16.05 -12.88
C GLU A 232 -37.61 17.12 -12.05
N GLY A 233 -36.87 18.13 -11.58
CA GLY A 233 -37.48 19.37 -11.07
C GLY A 233 -37.19 19.69 -9.61
N GLU A 234 -36.03 20.29 -9.36
CA GLU A 234 -35.91 21.55 -8.62
C GLU A 234 -34.42 21.95 -8.56
N VAL A 235 -34.08 23.05 -9.22
CA VAL A 235 -32.74 23.62 -9.23
C VAL A 235 -32.68 24.66 -8.10
N GLU A 236 -32.29 24.21 -6.91
CA GLU A 236 -32.01 25.10 -5.78
C GLU A 236 -30.76 25.96 -6.08
N LYS A 237 -31.00 27.25 -6.32
CA LYS A 237 -29.96 28.29 -6.36
C LYS A 237 -29.89 28.95 -4.97
N GLY A 238 -28.98 28.52 -4.09
CA GLY A 238 -28.90 29.18 -2.77
C GLY A 238 -27.73 28.86 -1.83
N GLY A 239 -26.70 28.11 -2.26
CA GLY A 239 -25.78 27.47 -1.30
C GLY A 239 -24.28 27.83 -1.34
N GLU A 240 -23.82 28.80 -2.14
CA GLU A 240 -22.36 28.97 -2.40
C GLU A 240 -21.49 29.20 -1.15
N GLY A 241 -22.01 29.83 -0.09
CA GLY A 241 -21.20 30.16 1.09
C GLY A 241 -20.92 29.00 2.06
N LYS A 242 -21.77 27.96 2.08
CA LYS A 242 -21.62 26.84 3.04
C LYS A 242 -20.62 25.78 2.57
N ASP A 243 -20.47 25.63 1.25
CA ASP A 243 -19.59 24.63 0.68
C ASP A 243 -18.10 24.98 0.85
N GLU A 244 -17.73 26.27 0.75
CA GLU A 244 -16.34 26.71 0.92
C GLU A 244 -15.82 26.51 2.35
N MET A 245 -16.65 26.73 3.37
CA MET A 245 -16.27 26.52 4.77
C MET A 245 -16.04 25.02 5.05
N ARG A 246 -16.94 24.16 4.56
CA ARG A 246 -16.82 22.70 4.73
C ARG A 246 -15.60 22.13 4.02
N GLU A 247 -15.22 22.69 2.88
CA GLU A 247 -14.03 22.27 2.14
C GLU A 247 -12.74 22.54 2.93
N LYS A 248 -12.62 23.71 3.58
CA LYS A 248 -11.47 24.06 4.43
C LYS A 248 -11.33 23.14 5.63
N GLU A 249 -12.43 22.83 6.33
CA GLU A 249 -12.42 21.91 7.47
C GLU A 249 -11.95 20.49 7.08
N VAL A 250 -12.39 20.00 5.91
CA VAL A 250 -11.98 18.68 5.40
C VAL A 250 -10.50 18.67 5.04
N GLU A 251 -9.96 19.75 4.48
CA GLU A 251 -8.53 19.87 4.15
C GLU A 251 -7.65 19.89 5.41
N GLU A 252 -8.02 20.69 6.41
CA GLU A 252 -7.31 20.75 7.70
C GLU A 252 -7.32 19.39 8.41
N MET A 253 -8.49 18.73 8.48
CA MET A 253 -8.62 17.41 9.10
C MET A 253 -7.77 16.36 8.37
N ASN A 254 -7.73 16.41 7.03
CA ASN A 254 -6.91 15.50 6.24
C ASN A 254 -5.41 15.72 6.48
N GLN A 255 -4.98 16.97 6.65
CA GLN A 255 -3.59 17.30 6.96
C GLN A 255 -3.18 16.79 8.35
N VAL A 256 -4.04 16.94 9.37
CA VAL A 256 -3.77 16.45 10.73
C VAL A 256 -3.70 14.92 10.77
N LEU A 257 -4.59 14.22 10.07
CA LEU A 257 -4.62 12.75 10.06
C LEU A 257 -3.47 12.12 9.25
N ARG A 258 -2.91 12.86 8.29
CA ARG A 258 -1.86 12.36 7.41
C ARG A 258 -0.56 12.03 8.12
N TRP A 259 -0.10 12.89 9.03
CA TRP A 259 1.16 12.69 9.76
C TRP A 259 1.18 11.43 10.64
N PRO A 260 0.22 11.18 11.54
CA PRO A 260 0.21 9.96 12.35
C PRO A 260 0.05 8.71 11.48
N LEU A 261 -0.72 8.79 10.40
CA LEU A 261 -0.84 7.68 9.46
C LEU A 261 0.50 7.38 8.79
N THR A 262 1.22 8.38 8.28
CA THR A 262 2.55 8.15 7.70
C THR A 262 3.56 7.65 8.74
N ALA A 263 3.54 8.18 9.96
CA ALA A 263 4.40 7.69 11.03
C ALA A 263 4.12 6.21 11.36
N PHE A 264 2.85 5.83 11.43
CA PHE A 264 2.44 4.43 11.59
C PHE A 264 2.95 3.56 10.44
N GLN A 265 2.75 3.99 9.19
CA GLN A 265 3.23 3.28 7.99
C GLN A 265 4.75 3.10 7.98
N LEU A 266 5.49 4.12 8.42
CA LEU A 266 6.94 4.07 8.52
C LEU A 266 7.37 3.06 9.58
N ALA A 267 6.75 3.10 10.76
CA ALA A 267 7.03 2.20 11.86
C ALA A 267 6.74 0.74 11.50
N THR A 268 5.57 0.46 10.92
CA THR A 268 5.21 -0.90 10.48
C THR A 268 6.14 -1.40 9.38
N GLY A 269 6.54 -0.51 8.46
CA GLY A 269 7.47 -0.84 7.39
C GLY A 269 8.86 -1.21 7.90
N ILE A 270 9.45 -0.36 8.76
CA ILE A 270 10.74 -0.61 9.40
C ILE A 270 10.69 -1.92 10.21
N LEU A 271 9.60 -2.14 10.96
CA LEU A 271 9.44 -3.36 11.73
C LEU A 271 9.39 -4.60 10.83
N ALA A 272 8.64 -4.57 9.73
CA ALA A 272 8.56 -5.70 8.79
C ALA A 272 9.91 -6.02 8.13
N ILE A 273 10.69 -4.99 7.76
CA ILE A 273 12.06 -5.14 7.25
C ILE A 273 12.94 -5.80 8.32
N ALA A 274 12.93 -5.26 9.54
CA ALA A 274 13.72 -5.80 10.65
C ALA A 274 13.35 -7.25 10.98
N GLN A 275 12.06 -7.58 11.02
CA GLN A 275 11.57 -8.94 11.23
C GLN A 275 12.07 -9.91 10.15
N THR A 276 12.01 -9.49 8.89
CA THR A 276 12.50 -10.29 7.76
C THR A 276 14.00 -10.56 7.88
N GLU A 277 14.80 -9.51 8.00
CA GLU A 277 16.26 -9.62 8.00
C GLU A 277 16.80 -10.34 9.24
N MET A 278 16.24 -10.05 10.42
CA MET A 278 16.66 -10.71 11.65
C MET A 278 16.23 -12.18 11.68
N THR A 279 15.06 -12.53 11.12
CA THR A 279 14.64 -13.94 11.02
C THR A 279 15.60 -14.73 10.11
N ILE A 280 16.00 -14.16 8.97
CA ILE A 280 17.00 -14.79 8.08
C ILE A 280 18.33 -14.96 8.81
N ARG A 281 18.81 -13.89 9.48
CA ARG A 281 20.10 -13.88 10.18
C ARG A 281 20.16 -14.84 11.36
N ILE A 282 19.14 -14.86 12.22
CA ILE A 282 19.13 -15.68 13.45
C ILE A 282 19.14 -17.17 13.12
N ASN A 283 18.46 -17.57 12.05
CA ASN A 283 18.40 -18.97 11.63
C ASN A 283 19.54 -19.36 10.69
N GLY A 284 20.40 -18.42 10.28
CA GLY A 284 21.44 -18.68 9.28
C GLY A 284 20.87 -19.24 7.98
N ILE A 285 19.73 -18.71 7.52
CA ILE A 285 19.11 -19.16 6.27
C ILE A 285 20.03 -18.73 5.13
N ASP A 286 20.67 -19.71 4.48
CA ASP A 286 21.41 -19.46 3.25
C ASP A 286 20.41 -19.37 2.10
N VAL A 287 20.46 -18.29 1.36
CA VAL A 287 19.58 -18.06 0.23
C VAL A 287 20.48 -18.05 -1.00
N PRO A 288 20.72 -19.22 -1.64
CA PRO A 288 21.64 -19.35 -2.77
C PRO A 288 21.03 -18.64 -3.98
N ALA A 289 21.29 -17.35 -4.06
CA ALA A 289 20.56 -16.43 -4.89
C ALA A 289 21.54 -15.50 -5.59
N SER A 290 21.83 -15.80 -6.86
CA SER A 290 22.45 -14.81 -7.72
C SER A 290 21.39 -13.79 -8.13
N LEU A 291 21.68 -12.50 -7.96
CA LEU A 291 20.84 -11.41 -8.47
C LEU A 291 20.63 -11.49 -9.99
N ALA A 292 21.45 -12.27 -10.70
CA ALA A 292 21.34 -12.51 -12.13
C ALA A 292 20.21 -13.49 -12.52
N THR A 293 19.61 -14.22 -11.58
CA THR A 293 18.46 -15.08 -11.91
C THR A 293 17.25 -14.23 -12.28
N THR A 294 16.49 -14.67 -13.29
CA THR A 294 15.31 -13.93 -13.77
C THR A 294 14.27 -13.70 -12.66
N GLY A 295 14.11 -14.68 -11.76
CA GLY A 295 13.22 -14.59 -10.59
C GLY A 295 13.56 -13.47 -9.62
N GLN A 296 14.82 -12.98 -9.60
CA GLN A 296 15.27 -11.91 -8.72
C GLN A 296 15.52 -10.60 -9.44
N MET A 297 16.05 -10.67 -10.67
CA MET A 297 16.33 -9.51 -11.48
C MET A 297 15.05 -8.75 -11.85
N ILE A 298 13.99 -9.45 -12.24
CA ILE A 298 12.73 -8.80 -12.67
C ILE A 298 12.11 -8.00 -11.50
N PRO A 299 11.90 -8.57 -10.29
CA PRO A 299 11.45 -7.80 -9.14
C PRO A 299 12.39 -6.63 -8.82
N LEU A 300 13.71 -6.85 -8.79
CA LEU A 300 14.66 -5.79 -8.46
C LEU A 300 14.54 -4.58 -9.41
N VAL A 301 14.55 -4.83 -10.72
CA VAL A 301 14.37 -3.79 -11.75
C VAL A 301 13.02 -3.10 -11.58
N THR A 302 11.97 -3.87 -11.28
CA THR A 302 10.62 -3.31 -11.05
C THR A 302 10.61 -2.36 -9.85
N GLY A 303 11.23 -2.74 -8.73
CA GLY A 303 11.34 -1.89 -7.54
C GLY A 303 12.15 -0.61 -7.80
N VAL A 304 13.29 -0.73 -8.48
CA VAL A 304 14.13 0.43 -8.85
C VAL A 304 13.39 1.38 -9.79
N ALA A 305 12.76 0.85 -10.85
CA ALA A 305 11.99 1.64 -11.79
C ALA A 305 10.82 2.38 -11.12
N THR A 306 10.15 1.72 -10.17
CA THR A 306 9.06 2.32 -9.38
C THR A 306 9.57 3.52 -8.57
N LEU A 307 10.69 3.35 -7.85
CA LEU A 307 11.28 4.43 -7.06
C LEU A 307 11.75 5.60 -7.94
N LEU A 308 12.43 5.31 -9.05
CA LEU A 308 12.89 6.34 -9.99
C LEU A 308 11.73 7.12 -10.60
N ALA A 309 10.63 6.44 -10.94
CA ALA A 309 9.43 7.09 -11.45
C ALA A 309 8.84 8.05 -10.41
N THR A 310 8.66 7.59 -9.16
CA THR A 310 8.17 8.41 -8.05
C THR A 310 9.04 9.64 -7.81
N VAL A 311 10.38 9.47 -7.76
CA VAL A 311 11.32 10.58 -7.57
C VAL A 311 11.29 11.54 -8.76
N GLY A 312 11.34 11.02 -9.98
CA GLY A 312 11.32 11.82 -11.22
C GLY A 312 10.06 12.69 -11.32
N GLN A 313 8.90 12.17 -10.93
CA GLN A 313 7.66 12.94 -10.90
C GLN A 313 7.65 14.02 -9.82
N GLY A 314 8.27 13.75 -8.66
CA GLY A 314 8.51 14.76 -7.63
C GLY A 314 9.34 15.92 -8.15
N VAL A 315 10.48 15.60 -8.77
CA VAL A 315 11.38 16.58 -9.38
C VAL A 315 10.65 17.38 -10.46
N TRP A 316 9.92 16.71 -11.34
CA TRP A 316 9.16 17.38 -12.39
C TRP A 316 8.09 18.32 -11.85
N SER A 317 7.34 17.87 -10.83
CA SER A 317 6.32 18.69 -10.16
C SER A 317 6.95 19.94 -9.53
N TRP A 318 8.12 19.79 -8.90
CA TRP A 318 8.87 20.91 -8.34
C TRP A 318 9.34 21.90 -9.42
N VAL A 319 9.88 21.41 -10.55
CA VAL A 319 10.29 22.26 -11.69
C VAL A 319 9.11 23.08 -12.23
N LEU A 320 7.93 22.46 -12.38
CA LEU A 320 6.72 23.16 -12.82
C LEU A 320 6.29 24.26 -11.81
N LEU A 321 6.41 23.98 -10.51
CA LEU A 321 6.11 24.98 -9.47
C LEU A 321 7.07 26.18 -9.55
N VAL A 322 8.37 25.94 -9.73
CA VAL A 322 9.37 26.99 -9.89
C VAL A 322 9.06 27.84 -11.12
N ARG A 323 8.74 27.22 -12.26
CA ARG A 323 8.36 27.93 -13.50
C ARG A 323 7.12 28.81 -13.30
N LYS A 324 6.07 28.27 -12.68
CA LYS A 324 4.84 29.02 -12.38
C LYS A 324 5.08 30.21 -11.46
N ARG A 325 5.97 30.09 -10.47
CA ARG A 325 6.37 31.22 -9.60
C ARG A 325 7.08 32.30 -10.41
N GLY A 326 8.00 31.92 -11.29
CA GLY A 326 8.69 32.84 -12.19
C GLY A 326 7.73 33.64 -13.08
N GLU A 327 6.72 32.99 -13.66
CA GLU A 327 5.70 33.65 -14.49
C GLU A 327 4.82 34.63 -13.70
N LYS A 328 4.46 34.30 -12.45
CA LYS A 328 3.71 35.21 -11.56
C LYS A 328 4.49 36.48 -11.23
N VAL A 329 5.78 36.34 -10.91
CA VAL A 329 6.66 37.49 -10.62
C VAL A 329 6.77 38.41 -11.85
N LYS A 330 6.89 37.84 -13.06
CA LYS A 330 6.89 38.63 -14.30
C LYS A 330 5.58 39.39 -14.52
N LYS A 331 4.43 38.75 -14.27
CA LYS A 331 3.11 39.41 -14.37
C LYS A 331 2.94 40.55 -13.36
N MET A 332 3.42 40.38 -12.12
CA MET A 332 3.38 41.43 -11.10
C MET A 332 4.25 42.64 -11.48
N LYS A 333 5.46 42.40 -12.01
CA LYS A 333 6.33 43.49 -12.48
C LYS A 333 5.69 44.29 -13.63
N ASN A 334 5.11 43.60 -14.61
CA ASN A 334 4.44 44.26 -15.73
C ASN A 334 3.18 45.02 -15.31
N SER A 335 2.47 44.56 -14.26
CA SER A 335 1.29 45.25 -13.73
C SER A 335 1.66 46.48 -12.89
N SER A 336 2.83 46.50 -12.25
CA SER A 336 3.27 47.64 -11.43
C SER A 336 3.94 48.73 -12.25
N GLY A 337 4.71 48.37 -13.30
CA GLY A 337 5.42 49.33 -14.14
C GLY A 337 4.53 50.13 -15.11
N GLY A 338 3.26 49.76 -15.28
CA GLY A 338 2.32 50.49 -16.16
C GLY A 338 1.59 51.66 -15.49
N SER A 339 1.73 51.87 -14.18
CA SER A 339 0.97 52.91 -13.46
C SER A 339 1.77 54.18 -13.19
N GLU A 340 3.09 54.12 -13.01
CA GLU A 340 3.89 55.30 -12.67
C GLU A 340 4.16 56.21 -13.89
N ASP A 341 4.34 55.65 -15.08
CA ASP A 341 4.59 56.44 -16.29
C ASP A 341 3.34 57.16 -16.82
N SER A 342 2.14 56.75 -16.40
CA SER A 342 0.87 57.37 -16.82
C SER A 342 0.48 58.60 -16.00
N GLU A 343 0.96 58.74 -14.76
CA GLU A 343 0.74 59.96 -13.97
C GLU A 343 1.74 61.06 -14.31
N LEU A 344 3.00 60.73 -14.67
CA LEU A 344 3.98 61.75 -15.04
C LEU A 344 3.66 62.44 -16.39
N SER A 345 2.95 61.75 -17.29
CA SER A 345 2.51 62.32 -18.57
C SER A 345 1.28 63.23 -18.47
N LYS A 346 0.64 63.37 -17.31
CA LYS A 346 -0.50 64.27 -17.11
C LYS A 346 -0.15 65.58 -16.39
N VAL A 347 1.11 65.73 -15.96
CA VAL A 347 1.60 66.90 -15.21
C VAL A 347 2.51 67.80 -16.07
N VAL A 348 2.74 67.44 -17.33
CA VAL A 348 3.37 68.27 -18.36
C VAL A 348 2.36 68.47 -19.48
#